data_AF-C5R7Y2-F1
#
_entry.id   AF-C5R7Y2-F1
#
_cell.length_a   1.000
_cell.length_b   1.000
_cell.length_c   1.000
_cell.angle_alpha   90.00
_cell.angle_beta   90.00
_cell.angle_gamma   90.00
#
_symmetry.space_group_name_H-M   'P 1'
#
loop_
_entity.id
_entity.type
_entity.pdbx_description
1 polymer ?
#
loop_
_entity_poly.entity_id
_entity_poly.type
_entity_poly.pdbx_seq_one_letter_code
_entity_poly.pdbx_strand_id
1 'polypeptide(L)'
;MLKDDLKQKIMAINATLDIKQLNPILEPILMAGMRRGYEAAYLLIIGLSEGVQPDDQPATWIDQVEHTADKEFAKLITNVHENDSQQNEVATQINSMLAEEYHAITSHHDNQLVIESVIMPYFNGWFLGYYHALLTLVVETQAAKDTQSKGLKKQISNQAMQAVENERTKFQHQMFYQNGVLKDILSILEPR
;
A
#
# COMPACT_ATOMS: atom_id res chain seq x y z
N MET A 1 21.01 10.95 6.83
CA MET A 1 20.34 10.53 5.57
C MET A 1 18.96 10.01 5.94
N LEU A 2 17.96 9.99 5.05
CA LEU A 2 16.59 9.56 5.43
C LEU A 2 16.53 8.17 6.10
N LYS A 3 17.42 7.25 5.71
CA LYS A 3 17.55 5.95 6.37
C LYS A 3 18.05 6.04 7.82
N ASP A 4 18.97 6.96 8.10
CA ASP A 4 19.44 7.24 9.47
C ASP A 4 18.35 7.90 10.30
N ASP A 5 17.61 8.84 9.69
CA ASP A 5 16.49 9.53 10.34
C ASP A 5 15.40 8.50 10.71
N LEU A 6 15.10 7.57 9.81
CA LEU A 6 14.18 6.46 10.08
C LEU A 6 14.70 5.56 11.20
N LYS A 7 16.00 5.23 11.20
CA LYS A 7 16.62 4.42 12.26
C LYS A 7 16.50 5.12 13.62
N GLN A 8 16.80 6.41 13.69
CA GLN A 8 16.66 7.19 14.92
C GLN A 8 15.21 7.23 15.41
N LYS A 9 14.26 7.37 14.48
CA LYS A 9 12.84 7.39 14.79
C LYS A 9 12.36 6.04 15.35
N ILE A 10 12.75 4.95 14.73
CA ILE A 10 12.46 3.58 15.19
C ILE A 10 13.06 3.35 16.58
N MET A 11 14.31 3.78 16.81
CA MET A 11 14.94 3.69 18.14
C MET A 11 14.15 4.46 19.21
N ALA A 12 13.67 5.65 18.88
CA ALA A 12 12.85 6.45 19.80
C ALA A 12 11.51 5.76 20.12
N ILE A 13 10.85 5.16 19.13
CA ILE A 13 9.61 4.39 19.33
C ILE A 13 9.88 3.17 20.21
N ASN A 14 10.92 2.38 19.89
CA ASN A 14 11.30 1.18 20.64
C ASN A 14 11.60 1.46 22.12
N ALA A 15 12.09 2.66 22.46
CA ALA A 15 12.38 3.04 23.84
C ALA A 15 11.13 3.07 24.74
N THR A 16 9.94 3.23 24.15
CA THR A 16 8.66 3.29 24.87
C THR A 16 7.62 2.33 24.31
N LEU A 17 8.02 1.38 23.46
CA LEU A 17 7.11 0.51 22.73
C LEU A 17 6.41 -0.47 23.69
N ASP A 18 5.09 -0.35 23.80
CA ASP A 18 4.22 -1.44 24.25
C ASP A 18 3.81 -2.25 23.02
N ILE A 19 4.03 -3.57 23.05
CA ILE A 19 3.71 -4.47 21.94
C ILE A 19 2.25 -4.37 21.49
N LYS A 20 1.33 -4.03 22.41
CA LYS A 20 -0.08 -3.80 22.11
C LYS A 20 -0.31 -2.59 21.19
N GLN A 21 0.68 -1.70 21.07
CA GLN A 21 0.65 -0.52 20.22
C GLN A 21 1.23 -0.77 18.82
N LEU A 22 1.66 -1.99 18.49
CA LEU A 22 2.19 -2.30 17.16
C LEU A 22 1.18 -2.01 16.05
N ASN A 23 -0.06 -2.52 16.13
CA ASN A 23 -1.04 -2.28 15.08
C ASN A 23 -1.33 -0.78 14.85
N PRO A 24 -1.57 0.05 15.89
CA PRO A 24 -1.68 1.50 15.74
C PRO A 24 -0.48 2.19 15.05
N ILE A 25 0.72 1.61 15.11
CA ILE A 25 1.91 2.12 14.42
C ILE A 25 1.96 1.62 12.97
N LEU A 26 1.67 0.35 12.73
CA LEU A 26 1.83 -0.32 11.44
C LEU A 26 0.68 -0.04 10.47
N GLU A 27 -0.54 0.09 10.97
CA GLU A 27 -1.73 0.31 10.14
C GLU A 27 -1.62 1.60 9.30
N PRO A 28 -1.24 2.76 9.85
CA PRO A 28 -1.03 3.96 9.03
C PRO A 28 0.01 3.79 7.92
N ILE A 29 1.06 3.00 8.17
CA ILE A 29 2.11 2.70 7.18
C ILE A 29 1.57 1.82 6.07
N LEU A 30 0.83 0.76 6.45
CA LEU A 30 0.15 -0.12 5.51
C LEU A 30 -0.86 0.66 4.66
N MET A 31 -1.64 1.56 5.26
CA MET A 31 -2.61 2.40 4.55
C MET A 31 -1.95 3.36 3.56
N ALA A 32 -0.82 3.96 3.93
CA ALA A 32 -0.06 4.79 3.00
C ALA A 32 0.47 3.98 1.82
N GLY A 33 0.98 2.77 2.10
CA GLY A 33 1.29 1.79 1.07
C GLY A 33 0.10 1.53 0.14
N MET A 34 -1.05 1.18 0.71
CA MET A 34 -2.29 0.93 -0.04
C MET A 34 -2.68 2.10 -0.93
N ARG A 35 -2.65 3.33 -0.42
CA ARG A 35 -2.95 4.52 -1.21
C ARG A 35 -2.02 4.62 -2.42
N ARG A 36 -0.71 4.48 -2.23
CA ARG A 36 0.29 4.54 -3.32
C ARG A 36 0.12 3.44 -4.36
N GLY A 37 -0.20 2.23 -3.92
CA GLY A 37 -0.52 1.14 -4.84
C GLY A 37 -1.78 1.42 -5.66
N TYR A 38 -2.79 2.03 -5.02
CA TYR A 38 -4.05 2.41 -5.66
C TYR A 38 -3.84 3.49 -6.72
N GLU A 39 -3.10 4.56 -6.40
CA GLU A 39 -2.67 5.62 -7.33
C GLU A 39 -1.95 5.04 -8.56
N ALA A 40 -0.95 4.16 -8.33
CA ALA A 40 -0.16 3.55 -9.40
C ALA A 40 -1.01 2.70 -10.36
N ALA A 41 -2.01 1.97 -9.84
CA ALA A 41 -2.93 1.20 -10.68
C ALA A 41 -3.82 2.11 -11.54
N TYR A 42 -4.30 3.22 -10.98
CA TYR A 42 -5.10 4.21 -11.71
C TYR A 42 -4.31 4.86 -12.84
N LEU A 43 -3.07 5.30 -12.56
CA LEU A 43 -2.17 5.84 -13.59
C LEU A 43 -1.98 4.86 -14.75
N LEU A 44 -1.73 3.58 -14.44
CA LEU A 44 -1.60 2.55 -15.46
C LEU A 44 -2.88 2.39 -16.28
N ILE A 45 -4.03 2.21 -15.63
CA ILE A 45 -5.29 1.89 -16.32
C ILE A 45 -5.79 3.08 -17.14
N ILE A 46 -5.75 4.29 -16.60
CA ILE A 46 -6.14 5.49 -17.32
C ILE A 46 -5.19 5.72 -18.49
N GLY A 47 -3.87 5.58 -18.28
CA GLY A 47 -2.88 5.66 -19.36
C GLY A 47 -3.18 4.66 -20.49
N LEU A 48 -3.46 3.40 -20.16
CA LEU A 48 -3.86 2.39 -21.14
C LEU A 48 -5.16 2.76 -21.87
N SER A 49 -6.15 3.32 -21.16
CA SER A 49 -7.44 3.70 -21.75
C SER A 49 -7.34 4.90 -22.71
N GLU A 50 -6.44 5.84 -22.41
CA GLU A 50 -6.17 7.02 -23.22
C GLU A 50 -5.10 6.79 -24.30
N GLY A 51 -4.45 5.61 -24.30
CA GLY A 51 -3.38 5.27 -25.24
C GLY A 51 -2.08 6.02 -24.97
N VAL A 52 -1.84 6.42 -23.73
CA VAL A 52 -0.67 7.20 -23.30
C VAL A 52 0.17 6.44 -22.27
N GLN A 53 1.47 6.75 -22.22
CA GLN A 53 2.34 6.27 -21.14
C GLN A 53 2.34 7.30 -20.00
N PRO A 54 2.04 6.90 -18.74
CA PRO A 54 2.02 7.83 -17.60
C PRO A 54 3.33 8.60 -17.42
N ASP A 55 4.47 7.95 -17.62
CA ASP A 55 5.80 8.54 -17.46
C ASP A 55 6.09 9.68 -18.48
N ASP A 56 5.35 9.72 -19.59
CA ASP A 56 5.47 10.75 -20.63
C ASP A 56 4.47 11.89 -20.46
N GLN A 57 3.57 11.82 -19.47
CA GLN A 57 2.52 12.80 -19.27
C GLN A 57 2.99 14.00 -18.44
N PRO A 58 2.41 15.20 -18.67
CA PRO A 58 2.70 16.35 -17.83
C PRO A 58 2.23 16.12 -16.39
N ALA A 59 2.91 16.76 -15.42
CA ALA A 59 2.57 16.67 -14.00
C ALA A 59 1.08 16.97 -13.73
N THR A 60 0.47 17.91 -14.46
CA THR A 60 -0.94 18.24 -14.30
C THR A 60 -1.90 17.09 -14.64
N TRP A 61 -1.52 16.20 -15.56
CA TRP A 61 -2.31 15.01 -15.89
C TRP A 61 -2.15 13.96 -14.78
N ILE A 62 -0.91 13.75 -14.32
CA ILE A 62 -0.60 12.85 -13.19
C ILE A 62 -1.41 13.27 -11.95
N ASP A 63 -1.36 14.56 -11.59
CA ASP A 63 -2.09 15.12 -10.45
C ASP A 63 -3.61 14.90 -10.55
N GLN A 64 -4.18 15.00 -11.76
CA GLN A 64 -5.62 14.77 -11.97
C GLN A 64 -6.00 13.31 -11.78
N VAL A 65 -5.18 12.39 -12.28
CA VAL A 65 -5.39 10.95 -12.12
C VAL A 65 -5.23 10.54 -10.66
N GLU A 66 -4.16 10.99 -10.00
CA GLU A 66 -3.91 10.72 -8.57
C GLU A 66 -5.04 11.28 -7.69
N HIS A 67 -5.51 12.50 -7.95
CA HIS A 67 -6.66 13.07 -7.22
C HIS A 67 -7.95 12.26 -7.40
N THR A 68 -8.13 11.65 -8.57
CA THR A 68 -9.27 10.75 -8.81
C THR A 68 -9.08 9.44 -8.04
N ALA A 69 -7.88 8.85 -8.12
CA ALA A 69 -7.53 7.64 -7.39
C ALA A 69 -7.73 7.81 -5.88
N ASP A 70 -7.31 8.95 -5.33
CA ASP A 70 -7.46 9.30 -3.92
C ASP A 70 -8.92 9.35 -3.45
N LYS A 71 -9.80 9.93 -4.28
CA LYS A 71 -11.24 9.97 -3.98
C LYS A 71 -11.84 8.57 -3.95
N GLU A 72 -11.49 7.71 -4.90
CA GLU A 72 -11.99 6.34 -4.94
C GLU A 72 -11.38 5.47 -3.83
N PHE A 73 -10.10 5.68 -3.52
CA PHE A 73 -9.45 5.05 -2.37
C PHE A 73 -10.14 5.45 -1.05
N ALA A 74 -10.47 6.72 -0.86
CA ALA A 74 -11.18 7.19 0.33
C ALA A 74 -12.54 6.49 0.50
N LYS A 75 -13.28 6.24 -0.60
CA LYS A 75 -14.52 5.45 -0.54
C LYS A 75 -14.26 4.00 -0.15
N LEU A 76 -13.24 3.37 -0.73
CA LEU A 76 -12.83 1.99 -0.40
C LEU A 76 -12.58 1.86 1.10
N ILE A 77 -11.81 2.79 1.69
CA ILE A 77 -11.45 2.79 3.10
C ILE A 77 -12.61 3.21 4.02
N THR A 78 -13.51 4.10 3.58
CA THR A 78 -14.70 4.46 4.37
C THR A 78 -15.59 3.22 4.58
N ASN A 79 -15.77 2.42 3.54
CA ASN A 79 -16.52 1.16 3.61
C ASN A 79 -15.89 0.10 4.55
N VAL A 80 -14.57 0.18 4.78
CA VAL A 80 -13.83 -0.68 5.74
C VAL A 80 -14.17 -0.34 7.19
N HIS A 81 -14.41 0.94 7.49
CA HIS A 81 -14.66 1.41 8.85
C HIS A 81 -16.14 1.44 9.24
N GLU A 82 -17.06 1.45 8.26
CA GLU A 82 -18.50 1.56 8.49
C GLU A 82 -19.26 0.22 8.57
N ASN A 83 -18.75 -0.85 7.94
CA ASN A 83 -19.37 -2.17 7.94
C ASN A 83 -18.68 -3.12 8.91
N ASP A 84 -19.44 -4.00 9.56
CA ASP A 84 -18.93 -5.02 10.49
C ASP A 84 -17.72 -5.74 9.85
N SER A 85 -16.53 -5.51 10.42
CA SER A 85 -15.23 -5.73 9.76
C SER A 85 -14.97 -7.18 9.34
N GLN A 86 -15.76 -8.12 9.88
CA GLN A 86 -15.73 -9.53 9.54
C GLN A 86 -16.38 -9.87 8.18
N GLN A 87 -17.22 -9.00 7.61
CA GLN A 87 -17.84 -9.21 6.29
C GLN A 87 -17.17 -8.40 5.18
N ASN A 88 -16.33 -7.43 5.52
CA ASN A 88 -15.59 -6.64 4.53
C ASN A 88 -14.28 -7.37 4.15
N GLU A 89 -14.17 -7.80 2.88
CA GLU A 89 -12.99 -8.50 2.35
C GLU A 89 -11.71 -7.67 2.49
N VAL A 90 -11.79 -6.36 2.27
CA VAL A 90 -10.65 -5.42 2.40
C VAL A 90 -10.21 -5.33 3.86
N ALA A 91 -11.16 -5.17 4.78
CA ALA A 91 -10.88 -5.12 6.23
C ALA A 91 -10.23 -6.42 6.73
N THR A 92 -10.72 -7.57 6.25
CA THR A 92 -10.16 -8.88 6.59
C THR A 92 -8.72 -9.02 6.09
N GLN A 93 -8.43 -8.56 4.87
CA GLN A 93 -7.08 -8.61 4.30
C GLN A 93 -6.11 -7.66 5.02
N ILE A 94 -6.55 -6.45 5.37
CA ILE A 94 -5.76 -5.50 6.18
C ILE A 94 -5.40 -6.15 7.53
N ASN A 95 -6.39 -6.69 8.25
CA ASN A 95 -6.18 -7.33 9.54
C ASN A 95 -5.27 -8.56 9.43
N SER A 96 -5.39 -9.34 8.35
CA SER A 96 -4.50 -10.47 8.08
C SER A 96 -3.05 -10.02 7.91
N MET A 97 -2.81 -8.97 7.11
CA MET A 97 -1.46 -8.44 6.91
C MET A 97 -0.89 -7.86 8.20
N LEU A 98 -1.67 -7.09 8.96
CA LEU A 98 -1.23 -6.57 10.25
C LEU A 98 -0.89 -7.70 11.23
N ALA A 99 -1.64 -8.80 11.22
CA ALA A 99 -1.34 -9.98 12.05
C ALA A 99 -0.03 -10.66 11.65
N GLU A 100 0.27 -10.75 10.34
CA GLU A 100 1.54 -11.28 9.83
C GLU A 100 2.72 -10.39 10.25
N GLU A 101 2.59 -9.07 10.11
CA GLU A 101 3.63 -8.10 10.50
C GLU A 101 3.85 -8.10 12.02
N TYR A 102 2.76 -8.12 12.79
CA TYR A 102 2.81 -8.28 14.25
C TYR A 102 3.58 -9.54 14.62
N HIS A 103 3.21 -10.69 14.03
CA HIS A 103 3.89 -11.95 14.29
C HIS A 103 5.37 -11.91 13.93
N ALA A 104 5.74 -11.28 12.80
CA ALA A 104 7.13 -11.13 12.41
C ALA A 104 7.94 -10.35 13.45
N ILE A 105 7.39 -9.26 13.98
CA ILE A 105 8.04 -8.44 15.01
C ILE A 105 8.17 -9.20 16.34
N THR A 106 7.11 -9.88 16.77
CA THR A 106 7.11 -10.58 18.07
C THR A 106 7.98 -11.84 18.06
N SER A 107 8.05 -12.53 16.92
CA SER A 107 8.69 -13.85 16.83
C SER A 107 10.12 -13.80 16.29
N HIS A 108 10.50 -12.73 15.56
CA HIS A 108 11.79 -12.66 14.87
C HIS A 108 12.62 -11.42 15.22
N HIS A 109 12.03 -10.41 15.85
CA HIS A 109 12.72 -9.15 16.18
C HIS A 109 12.68 -8.80 17.68
N ASP A 110 12.51 -9.81 18.56
CA ASP A 110 12.51 -9.63 20.02
C ASP A 110 11.56 -8.54 20.53
N ASN A 111 10.40 -8.40 19.86
CA ASN A 111 9.40 -7.36 20.13
C ASN A 111 9.89 -5.93 19.88
N GLN A 112 10.85 -5.75 18.97
CA GLN A 112 11.37 -4.45 18.55
C GLN A 112 11.07 -4.19 17.08
N LEU A 113 10.76 -2.93 16.76
CA LEU A 113 10.71 -2.48 15.38
C LEU A 113 12.14 -2.39 14.81
N VAL A 114 12.33 -2.92 13.61
CA VAL A 114 13.51 -2.68 12.77
C VAL A 114 13.08 -1.96 11.48
N ILE A 115 14.01 -1.58 10.62
CA ILE A 115 13.68 -0.86 9.37
C ILE A 115 12.69 -1.71 8.54
N GLU A 116 12.93 -3.01 8.44
CA GLU A 116 12.08 -3.96 7.73
C GLU A 116 10.65 -3.99 8.30
N SER A 117 10.49 -3.77 9.61
CA SER A 117 9.17 -3.72 10.27
C SER A 117 8.28 -2.57 9.80
N VAL A 118 8.81 -1.59 9.08
CA VAL A 118 8.04 -0.49 8.49
C VAL A 118 8.09 -0.49 6.96
N ILE A 119 9.18 -0.98 6.37
CA ILE A 119 9.28 -1.14 4.91
C ILE A 119 8.36 -2.25 4.39
N MET A 120 8.29 -3.40 5.07
CA MET A 120 7.46 -4.53 4.64
C MET A 120 5.96 -4.22 4.66
N PRO A 121 5.38 -3.67 5.76
CA PRO A 121 3.98 -3.27 5.77
C PRO A 121 3.63 -2.25 4.68
N TYR A 122 4.55 -1.32 4.37
CA TYR A 122 4.34 -0.34 3.30
C TYR A 122 4.18 -1.03 1.94
N PHE A 123 5.07 -1.95 1.58
CA PHE A 123 4.95 -2.68 0.30
C PHE A 123 3.80 -3.69 0.30
N ASN A 124 3.49 -4.31 1.44
CA ASN A 124 2.33 -5.20 1.56
C ASN A 124 1.01 -4.41 1.38
N GLY A 125 0.95 -3.21 1.95
CA GLY A 125 -0.08 -2.23 1.66
C GLY A 125 -0.14 -1.87 0.18
N TRP A 126 1.01 -1.53 -0.44
CA TRP A 126 1.09 -1.20 -1.87
C TRP A 126 0.48 -2.29 -2.74
N PHE A 127 0.81 -3.56 -2.46
CA PHE A 127 0.19 -4.70 -3.13
C PHE A 127 -1.34 -4.71 -2.98
N LEU A 128 -1.86 -4.55 -1.76
CA LEU A 128 -3.30 -4.56 -1.50
C LEU A 128 -4.02 -3.41 -2.23
N GLY A 129 -3.44 -2.21 -2.18
CA GLY A 129 -3.99 -1.04 -2.86
C GLY A 129 -4.10 -1.26 -4.36
N TYR A 130 -3.00 -1.71 -4.97
CA TYR A 130 -2.94 -2.00 -6.40
C TYR A 130 -3.93 -3.11 -6.79
N TYR A 131 -3.99 -4.18 -6.00
CA TYR A 131 -4.94 -5.28 -6.18
C TYR A 131 -6.40 -4.81 -6.19
N HIS A 132 -6.79 -3.99 -5.21
CA HIS A 132 -8.16 -3.49 -5.10
C HIS A 132 -8.50 -2.47 -6.19
N ALA A 133 -7.56 -1.61 -6.58
CA ALA A 133 -7.76 -0.72 -7.72
C ALA A 133 -8.00 -1.50 -9.02
N LEU A 134 -7.17 -2.51 -9.31
CA LEU A 134 -7.37 -3.39 -10.45
C LEU A 134 -8.71 -4.13 -10.36
N LEU A 135 -9.09 -4.64 -9.19
CA LEU A 135 -10.40 -5.28 -9.05
C LEU A 135 -11.54 -4.32 -9.37
N THR A 136 -11.54 -3.12 -8.81
CA THR A 136 -12.58 -2.11 -9.08
C THR A 136 -12.66 -1.81 -10.57
N LEU A 137 -11.53 -1.42 -11.17
CA LEU A 137 -11.49 -0.95 -12.55
C LEU A 137 -11.72 -2.08 -13.57
N VAL A 138 -11.21 -3.29 -13.30
CA VAL A 138 -11.44 -4.46 -14.16
C VAL A 138 -12.85 -5.03 -13.99
N VAL A 139 -13.43 -5.00 -12.79
CA VAL A 139 -14.83 -5.40 -12.60
C VAL A 139 -15.78 -4.39 -13.27
N GLU A 140 -15.52 -3.09 -13.21
CA GLU A 140 -16.31 -2.08 -13.93
C GLU A 140 -16.29 -2.31 -15.45
N THR A 141 -15.14 -2.70 -16.00
CA THR A 141 -15.01 -3.00 -17.44
C THR A 141 -15.52 -4.38 -17.84
N GLN A 142 -15.44 -5.38 -16.95
CA GLN A 142 -15.81 -6.77 -17.21
C GLN A 142 -17.23 -7.13 -16.74
N ALA A 143 -17.90 -6.31 -15.92
CA ALA A 143 -19.34 -6.43 -15.63
C ALA A 143 -20.20 -6.31 -16.92
N ALA A 144 -19.61 -5.90 -18.03
CA ALA A 144 -20.18 -6.00 -19.38
C ALA A 144 -20.11 -7.40 -20.02
N LYS A 145 -19.38 -8.37 -19.42
CA LYS A 145 -19.12 -9.71 -19.97
C LYS A 145 -19.06 -10.76 -18.85
N ASP A 146 -20.20 -11.37 -18.59
CA ASP A 146 -20.44 -12.38 -17.55
C ASP A 146 -19.41 -13.53 -17.46
N THR A 147 -19.16 -13.96 -16.21
CA THR A 147 -18.69 -15.30 -15.77
C THR A 147 -17.18 -15.64 -15.71
N GLN A 148 -16.32 -14.94 -14.94
CA GLN A 148 -14.98 -15.47 -14.55
C GLN A 148 -14.42 -15.01 -13.17
N SER A 149 -15.22 -14.97 -12.08
CA SER A 149 -14.78 -14.29 -10.84
C SER A 149 -13.54 -14.87 -10.14
N LYS A 150 -13.33 -16.20 -10.12
CA LYS A 150 -12.16 -16.81 -9.44
C LYS A 150 -10.86 -16.75 -10.27
N GLY A 151 -10.95 -16.96 -11.59
CA GLY A 151 -9.81 -16.85 -12.49
C GLY A 151 -9.26 -15.42 -12.53
N LEU A 152 -10.19 -14.45 -12.57
CA LEU A 152 -9.88 -13.03 -12.60
C LEU A 152 -9.17 -12.54 -11.33
N LYS A 153 -9.69 -12.88 -10.14
CA LYS A 153 -9.04 -12.51 -8.87
C LYS A 153 -7.58 -13.02 -8.78
N LYS A 154 -7.32 -14.24 -9.28
CA LYS A 154 -5.96 -14.79 -9.33
C LYS A 154 -5.06 -14.06 -10.33
N GLN A 155 -5.57 -13.74 -11.51
CA GLN A 155 -4.82 -12.97 -12.51
C GLN A 155 -4.46 -11.57 -11.98
N ILE A 156 -5.42 -10.87 -11.38
CA ILE A 156 -5.20 -9.56 -10.78
C ILE A 156 -4.20 -9.64 -9.62
N SER A 157 -4.32 -10.66 -8.77
CA SER A 157 -3.33 -10.91 -7.71
C SER A 157 -1.93 -11.14 -8.25
N ASN A 158 -1.77 -11.93 -9.33
CA ASN A 158 -0.46 -12.15 -9.95
C ASN A 158 0.11 -10.85 -10.52
N GLN A 159 -0.73 -10.03 -11.16
CA GLN A 159 -0.31 -8.74 -11.70
C GLN A 159 0.11 -7.78 -10.58
N ALA A 160 -0.67 -7.69 -9.50
CA ALA A 160 -0.31 -6.89 -8.34
C ALA A 160 1.00 -7.37 -7.70
N MET A 161 1.22 -8.69 -7.63
CA MET A 161 2.47 -9.26 -7.12
C MET A 161 3.67 -8.87 -8.00
N GLN A 162 3.55 -8.99 -9.31
CA GLN A 162 4.61 -8.58 -10.22
C GLN A 162 4.90 -7.07 -10.10
N ALA A 163 3.86 -6.25 -9.98
CA ALA A 163 3.99 -4.81 -9.86
C ALA A 163 4.70 -4.42 -8.54
N VAL A 164 4.32 -5.00 -7.40
CA VAL A 164 4.97 -4.68 -6.12
C VAL A 164 6.42 -5.15 -6.09
N GLU A 165 6.76 -6.28 -6.72
CA GLU A 165 8.15 -6.73 -6.83
C GLU A 165 9.01 -5.79 -7.70
N ASN A 166 8.43 -5.18 -8.73
CA ASN A 166 9.10 -4.12 -9.48
C ASN A 166 9.36 -2.90 -8.58
N GLU A 167 8.38 -2.48 -7.77
CA GLU A 167 8.55 -1.35 -6.86
C GLU A 167 9.57 -1.64 -5.75
N ARG A 168 9.61 -2.87 -5.21
CA ARG A 168 10.65 -3.32 -4.28
C ARG A 168 12.03 -3.28 -4.92
N THR A 169 12.14 -3.69 -6.18
CA THR A 169 13.38 -3.62 -6.96
C THR A 169 13.82 -2.16 -7.14
N LYS A 170 12.91 -1.25 -7.49
CA LYS A 170 13.22 0.19 -7.56
C LYS A 170 13.68 0.73 -6.22
N PHE A 171 13.03 0.36 -5.11
CA PHE A 171 13.43 0.79 -3.77
C PHE A 171 14.84 0.35 -3.37
N GLN A 172 15.30 -0.81 -3.86
CA GLN A 172 16.65 -1.29 -3.60
C GLN A 172 17.71 -0.60 -4.46
N HIS A 173 17.38 -0.23 -5.70
CA HIS A 173 18.38 0.18 -6.70
C HIS A 173 18.31 1.65 -7.11
N GLN A 174 17.20 2.35 -6.83
CA GLN A 174 16.97 3.73 -7.26
C GLN A 174 16.86 4.65 -6.04
N MET A 175 17.92 5.43 -5.80
CA MET A 175 18.03 6.31 -4.63
C MET A 175 16.88 7.33 -4.54
N PHE A 176 16.43 7.88 -5.68
CA PHE A 176 15.32 8.85 -5.68
C PHE A 176 14.01 8.20 -5.23
N TYR A 177 13.69 7.01 -5.75
CA TYR A 177 12.49 6.25 -5.37
C TYR A 177 12.56 5.82 -3.90
N GLN A 178 13.72 5.32 -3.46
CA GLN A 178 13.96 4.99 -2.06
C GLN A 178 13.71 6.20 -1.14
N ASN A 179 14.24 7.37 -1.50
CA ASN A 179 14.02 8.59 -0.71
C ASN A 179 12.54 9.02 -0.67
N GLY A 180 11.78 8.80 -1.73
CA GLY A 180 10.33 9.03 -1.74
C GLY A 180 9.61 8.17 -0.71
N VAL A 181 9.81 6.85 -0.77
CA VAL A 181 9.20 5.90 0.18
C VAL A 181 9.61 6.20 1.63
N LEU A 182 10.90 6.49 1.86
CA LEU A 182 11.38 6.82 3.21
C LEU A 182 10.76 8.12 3.75
N LYS A 183 10.55 9.13 2.92
CA LYS A 183 9.85 10.37 3.32
C LYS A 183 8.41 10.10 3.70
N ASP A 184 7.69 9.31 2.90
CA ASP A 184 6.30 8.95 3.17
C ASP A 184 6.21 8.25 4.55
N ILE A 185 7.04 7.22 4.79
CA ILE A 185 7.06 6.51 6.08
C ILE A 185 7.45 7.41 7.25
N LEU A 186 8.47 8.25 7.08
CA LEU A 186 8.90 9.18 8.13
C LEU A 186 7.78 10.15 8.50
N SER A 187 7.05 10.70 7.53
CA SER A 187 5.95 11.62 7.76
C SER A 187 4.80 11.00 8.57
N ILE A 188 4.60 9.69 8.43
CA ILE A 188 3.57 8.94 9.18
C ILE A 188 4.00 8.71 10.62
N LEU A 189 5.29 8.46 10.83
CA LEU A 189 5.87 8.22 12.15
C LEU A 189 6.07 9.51 12.95
N GLU A 190 5.96 10.70 12.35
CA GLU A 190 6.05 11.96 13.06
C GLU A 190 4.98 12.08 14.17
N PRO A 191 5.33 12.61 15.36
CA PRO A 191 4.37 12.73 16.45
C PRO A 191 3.30 13.75 16.03
N ARG A 192 2.02 13.38 16.14
CA ARG A 192 0.89 14.30 16.00
C ARG A 192 0.66 15.08 17.30
#